data_AF-A0A8H6W8C2-F1
#
_entry.id   AF-A0A8H6W8C2-F1
#
_cell.length_a   1.000
_cell.length_b   1.000
_cell.length_c   1.000
_cell.angle_alpha   90.00
_cell.angle_beta   90.00
_cell.angle_gamma   90.00
#
_symmetry.space_group_name_H-M   'P 1'
#
loop_
_entity.id
_entity.type
_entity.pdbx_description
1 polymer ?
#
loop_
_entity_poly.entity_id
_entity_poly.type
_entity_poly.pdbx_seq_one_letter_code
_entity_poly.pdbx_strand_id
1 'polypeptide(L)'
;MILSMEVASGMESFDPIIDERLFLGNLTAAESPRTMARLGITHIVSVCPDLVQAAAPINHLVIPIEDNDESNILQYLTNTCAFIHAAIRSGGKVFLHCVMGISRSATVVCAYLMFARRISAAGAIEFLRKCRPKSRPNYNFTRQLLVFSACEYQVASNKAPYRLWLQRQTFDIANGIRVVDAMRITDGLFLSFNLPSRLEQSSILLDHLGITHIVSINPDQVTSSPNPAALCSSRVHKHFIAPYTSKEALLLSLPLLCKFIETALQSPSSRVILHSMDETRAGLALCAYAMFSLKVGALEALALLQDCVPSFETEPSFLHQIELFASCQHIPTSRHPLVRAWVSGKPRSVVDVGTVSTPPKFTKTHPPLIPSMSVGA
;
A
#
# COMPACT_ATOMS: atom_id res chain seq x y z
N MET A 1 -21.52 -19.46 -29.08
CA MET A 1 -21.38 -18.13 -29.68
C MET A 1 -19.96 -17.67 -29.39
N ILE A 2 -19.13 -17.66 -30.43
CA ILE A 2 -17.74 -17.22 -30.38
C ILE A 2 -17.78 -15.69 -30.25
N LEU A 3 -17.45 -15.17 -29.08
CA LEU A 3 -17.10 -13.76 -28.91
C LEU A 3 -15.59 -13.68 -28.94
N SER A 4 -15.08 -13.59 -30.17
CA SER A 4 -13.78 -12.99 -30.47
C SER A 4 -13.84 -11.54 -29.97
N MET A 5 -13.46 -11.31 -28.70
CA MET A 5 -13.20 -9.97 -28.22
C MET A 5 -11.75 -9.63 -28.58
N GLU A 6 -11.65 -8.63 -29.44
CA GLU A 6 -10.44 -7.98 -29.93
C GLU A 6 -9.33 -7.97 -28.87
N VAL A 7 -8.20 -8.57 -29.22
CA VAL A 7 -6.91 -8.32 -28.58
C VAL A 7 -6.75 -6.80 -28.58
N ALA A 8 -6.91 -6.17 -27.41
CA ALA A 8 -6.64 -4.76 -27.25
C ALA A 8 -5.25 -4.50 -27.85
N SER A 9 -5.19 -3.68 -28.89
CA SER A 9 -3.98 -3.30 -29.63
C SER A 9 -3.09 -2.38 -28.78
N GLY A 10 -2.78 -2.79 -27.56
CA GLY A 10 -1.80 -2.14 -26.71
C GLY A 10 -0.40 -2.39 -27.24
N MET A 11 0.45 -1.37 -27.27
CA MET A 11 1.87 -1.57 -27.58
C MET A 11 2.53 -2.50 -26.56
N GLU A 12 3.50 -3.30 -27.01
CA GLU A 12 4.36 -4.08 -26.13
C GLU A 12 4.98 -3.16 -25.06
N SER A 13 4.92 -3.56 -23.79
CA SER A 13 5.49 -2.75 -22.71
C SER A 13 6.03 -3.62 -21.58
N PHE A 14 7.34 -3.55 -21.39
CA PHE A 14 8.06 -4.27 -20.34
C PHE A 14 9.29 -3.48 -19.89
N ASP A 15 9.74 -3.75 -18.66
CA ASP A 15 10.97 -3.16 -18.10
C ASP A 15 11.80 -4.24 -17.41
N PRO A 16 13.15 -4.14 -17.47
CA PRO A 16 14.02 -4.96 -16.64
C PRO A 16 13.96 -4.50 -15.18
N ILE A 17 13.83 -5.46 -14.26
CA ILE A 17 13.70 -5.20 -12.82
C ILE A 17 14.97 -5.58 -12.05
N ILE A 18 15.59 -6.72 -12.41
CA ILE A 18 16.81 -7.22 -11.76
C ILE A 18 17.78 -7.66 -12.84
N ASP A 19 18.89 -6.94 -13.01
CA ASP A 19 20.08 -7.33 -13.80
C ASP A 19 19.79 -7.98 -15.16
N GLU A 20 18.75 -7.55 -15.90
CA GLU A 20 18.32 -8.19 -17.16
C GLU A 20 18.00 -9.71 -17.03
N ARG A 21 17.68 -10.15 -15.81
CA ARG A 21 17.28 -11.52 -15.42
C ARG A 21 15.80 -11.63 -15.12
N LEU A 22 15.20 -10.59 -14.55
CA LEU A 22 13.76 -10.51 -14.28
C LEU A 22 13.17 -9.32 -15.03
N PHE A 23 12.18 -9.58 -15.86
CA PHE A 23 11.41 -8.59 -16.61
C PHE A 23 9.96 -8.55 -16.12
N LEU A 24 9.37 -7.36 -16.11
CA LEU A 24 7.94 -7.17 -15.84
C LEU A 24 7.26 -6.53 -17.04
N GLY A 25 6.25 -7.19 -17.62
CA GLY A 25 5.56 -6.74 -18.82
C GLY A 25 4.04 -6.87 -18.82
N ASN A 26 3.44 -6.50 -19.95
CA ASN A 26 2.03 -6.72 -20.28
C ASN A 26 1.83 -7.99 -21.12
N LEU A 27 0.57 -8.39 -21.32
CA LEU A 27 0.19 -9.57 -22.10
C LEU A 27 0.70 -9.49 -23.54
N THR A 28 0.55 -8.35 -24.21
CA THR A 28 1.02 -8.17 -25.60
C THR A 28 2.51 -8.42 -25.75
N ALA A 29 3.33 -7.99 -24.78
CA ALA A 29 4.75 -8.28 -24.80
C ALA A 29 5.04 -9.78 -24.55
N ALA A 30 4.29 -10.42 -23.65
CA ALA A 30 4.43 -11.85 -23.34
C ALA A 30 4.09 -12.75 -24.53
N GLU A 31 3.09 -12.35 -25.33
CA GLU A 31 2.64 -13.08 -26.52
C GLU A 31 3.56 -12.91 -27.73
N SER A 32 4.49 -11.94 -27.70
CA SER A 32 5.40 -11.64 -28.82
C SER A 32 6.60 -12.60 -28.83
N PRO A 33 6.66 -13.59 -29.76
CA PRO A 33 7.77 -14.53 -29.81
C PRO A 33 9.09 -13.83 -30.16
N ARG A 34 8.99 -12.75 -30.96
CA ARG A 34 10.13 -11.89 -31.30
C ARG A 34 10.73 -11.25 -30.05
N THR A 35 9.90 -10.72 -29.15
CA THR A 35 10.39 -10.11 -27.91
C THR A 35 10.92 -11.15 -26.93
N MET A 36 10.25 -12.30 -26.77
CA MET A 36 10.77 -13.41 -25.95
C MET A 36 12.14 -13.89 -26.44
N ALA A 37 12.31 -14.09 -27.75
CA ALA A 37 13.57 -14.51 -28.36
C ALA A 37 14.67 -13.44 -28.22
N ARG A 38 14.35 -12.17 -28.50
CA ARG A 38 15.30 -11.05 -28.38
C ARG A 38 15.84 -10.89 -26.97
N LEU A 39 15.00 -11.04 -25.95
CA LEU A 39 15.42 -10.93 -24.55
C LEU A 39 16.11 -12.21 -24.04
N GLY A 40 15.96 -13.33 -24.76
CA GLY A 40 16.45 -14.65 -24.34
C GLY A 40 15.67 -15.20 -23.15
N ILE A 41 14.34 -15.02 -23.15
CA ILE A 41 13.47 -15.50 -22.08
C ILE A 41 13.45 -17.03 -22.07
N THR A 42 13.63 -17.58 -20.88
CA THR A 42 13.66 -19.04 -20.63
C THR A 42 12.51 -19.51 -19.77
N HIS A 43 11.91 -18.59 -18.99
CA HIS A 43 10.80 -18.86 -18.08
C HIS A 43 9.76 -17.75 -18.20
N ILE A 44 8.48 -18.10 -18.19
CA ILE A 44 7.37 -17.15 -18.17
C ILE A 44 6.55 -17.39 -16.90
N VAL A 45 6.11 -16.30 -16.26
CA VAL A 45 5.10 -16.33 -15.21
C VAL A 45 3.91 -15.47 -15.64
N SER A 46 2.77 -16.11 -15.90
CA SER A 46 1.51 -15.44 -16.24
C SER A 46 0.65 -15.32 -14.99
N VAL A 47 0.32 -14.09 -14.61
CA VAL A 47 -0.50 -13.78 -13.43
C VAL A 47 -1.84 -13.19 -13.88
N CYS A 48 -2.61 -13.99 -14.61
CA CYS A 48 -3.94 -13.67 -15.13
C CYS A 48 -4.68 -14.96 -15.51
N PRO A 49 -6.03 -14.93 -15.61
CA PRO A 49 -6.83 -16.08 -16.07
C PRO A 49 -6.55 -16.44 -17.53
N ASP A 50 -6.18 -15.45 -18.34
CA ASP A 50 -5.91 -15.63 -19.76
C ASP A 50 -4.63 -16.47 -19.97
N LEU A 51 -4.79 -17.57 -20.71
CA LEU A 51 -3.70 -18.46 -21.09
C LEU A 51 -2.88 -17.84 -22.22
N VAL A 52 -1.61 -17.54 -21.94
CA VAL A 52 -0.61 -17.34 -23.00
C VAL A 52 -0.20 -18.71 -23.51
N GLN A 53 -0.41 -19.00 -24.79
CA GLN A 53 0.22 -20.15 -25.43
C GLN A 53 1.69 -19.80 -25.70
N ALA A 54 2.60 -20.29 -24.86
CA ALA A 54 4.04 -20.11 -25.09
C ALA A 54 4.45 -20.82 -26.39
N ALA A 55 5.03 -20.08 -27.34
CA ALA A 55 5.32 -20.56 -28.70
C ALA A 55 6.54 -21.51 -28.84
N ALA A 56 7.12 -22.00 -27.74
CA ALA A 56 8.33 -22.82 -27.73
C ALA A 56 8.49 -23.46 -26.31
N PRO A 57 9.40 -24.44 -26.07
CA PRO A 57 9.55 -25.05 -24.75
C PRO A 57 10.17 -24.05 -23.76
N ILE A 58 9.32 -23.19 -23.22
CA ILE A 58 9.58 -22.23 -22.16
C ILE A 58 8.97 -22.82 -20.89
N ASN A 59 9.73 -22.81 -19.80
CA ASN A 59 9.17 -23.20 -18.51
C ASN A 59 8.13 -22.16 -18.10
N HIS A 60 6.86 -22.57 -18.06
CA HIS A 60 5.75 -21.64 -17.90
C HIS A 60 4.95 -21.93 -16.64
N LEU A 61 4.90 -20.96 -15.73
CA LEU A 61 4.04 -20.97 -14.56
C LEU A 61 2.83 -20.07 -14.79
N VAL A 62 1.62 -20.59 -14.58
CA VAL A 62 0.36 -19.85 -14.73
C VAL A 62 -0.33 -19.73 -13.38
N ILE A 63 -0.73 -18.51 -13.03
CA ILE A 63 -1.48 -18.15 -11.83
C ILE A 63 -2.81 -17.53 -12.28
N PRO A 64 -3.90 -18.32 -12.32
CA PRO A 64 -5.19 -17.88 -12.85
C PRO A 64 -5.93 -17.04 -11.81
N ILE A 65 -5.58 -15.76 -11.71
CA ILE A 65 -6.14 -14.85 -10.69
C ILE A 65 -6.66 -13.54 -11.28
N GLU A 66 -7.80 -13.09 -10.75
CA GLU A 66 -8.41 -11.80 -11.05
C GLU A 66 -7.68 -10.64 -10.36
N ASP A 67 -7.92 -9.41 -10.85
CA ASP A 67 -7.34 -8.18 -10.29
C ASP A 67 -8.39 -7.43 -9.45
N ASN A 68 -8.82 -8.03 -8.34
CA ASN A 68 -9.88 -7.47 -7.51
C ASN A 68 -9.61 -7.63 -6.01
N ASP A 69 -10.48 -7.02 -5.19
CA ASP A 69 -10.35 -6.97 -3.73
C ASP A 69 -10.65 -8.30 -3.02
N GLU A 70 -11.11 -9.31 -3.76
CA GLU A 70 -11.48 -10.64 -3.23
C GLU A 70 -10.41 -11.70 -3.52
N SER A 71 -9.54 -11.42 -4.47
CA SER A 71 -8.54 -12.36 -5.00
C SER A 71 -7.45 -12.69 -3.99
N ASN A 72 -7.19 -13.97 -3.76
CA ASN A 72 -6.15 -14.48 -2.87
C ASN A 72 -4.88 -14.81 -3.68
N ILE A 73 -4.02 -13.82 -3.90
CA ILE A 73 -2.71 -14.01 -4.56
C ILE A 73 -1.68 -14.63 -3.62
N LEU A 74 -1.85 -14.42 -2.31
CA LEU A 74 -0.95 -14.85 -1.24
C LEU A 74 -0.66 -16.35 -1.29
N GLN A 75 -1.68 -17.18 -1.57
CA GLN A 75 -1.54 -18.63 -1.67
C GLN A 75 -0.52 -19.08 -2.75
N TYR A 76 -0.24 -18.25 -3.74
CA TYR A 76 0.68 -18.57 -4.84
C TYR A 76 2.10 -18.05 -4.61
N LEU A 77 2.30 -17.09 -3.70
CA LEU A 77 3.54 -16.31 -3.61
C LEU A 77 4.75 -17.16 -3.25
N THR A 78 4.63 -18.11 -2.31
CA THR A 78 5.75 -18.99 -1.90
C THR A 78 6.33 -19.75 -3.09
N ASN A 79 5.47 -20.49 -3.81
CA ASN A 79 5.89 -21.35 -4.92
C ASN A 79 6.36 -20.51 -6.12
N THR A 80 5.72 -19.36 -6.36
CA THR A 80 6.10 -18.46 -7.44
C THR A 80 7.46 -17.81 -7.19
N CYS A 81 7.74 -17.39 -5.95
CA CYS A 81 9.05 -16.87 -5.57
C CYS A 81 10.14 -17.94 -5.72
N ALA A 82 9.85 -19.19 -5.32
CA ALA A 82 10.77 -20.32 -5.50
C ALA A 82 11.07 -20.59 -6.98
N PHE A 83 10.04 -20.58 -7.84
CA PHE A 83 10.19 -20.73 -9.30
C PHE A 83 11.09 -19.64 -9.90
N ILE A 84 10.82 -18.37 -9.60
CA ILE A 84 11.63 -17.23 -10.07
C ILE A 84 13.06 -17.34 -9.54
N HIS A 85 13.23 -17.69 -8.27
CA HIS A 85 14.55 -17.81 -7.65
C HIS A 85 15.40 -18.92 -8.30
N ALA A 86 14.81 -20.09 -8.52
CA ALA A 86 15.47 -21.22 -9.16
C ALA A 86 15.87 -20.88 -10.61
N ALA A 87 14.97 -20.27 -11.38
CA ALA A 87 15.22 -19.85 -12.76
C ALA A 87 16.37 -18.85 -12.88
N ILE A 88 16.43 -17.84 -11.99
CA ILE A 88 17.51 -16.86 -12.01
C ILE A 88 18.84 -17.50 -11.59
N ARG A 89 18.83 -18.39 -10.58
CA ARG A 89 20.04 -19.09 -10.11
C ARG A 89 20.63 -20.04 -11.13
N SER A 90 19.82 -20.66 -11.98
CA SER A 90 20.30 -21.51 -13.07
C SER A 90 20.82 -20.72 -14.28
N GLY A 91 20.89 -19.38 -14.19
CA GLY A 91 21.32 -18.53 -15.29
C GLY A 91 20.23 -18.29 -16.33
N GLY A 92 18.97 -18.60 -16.02
CA GLY A 92 17.82 -18.26 -16.84
C GLY A 92 17.44 -16.78 -16.79
N LYS A 93 16.45 -16.43 -17.60
CA LYS A 93 15.74 -15.15 -17.62
C LYS A 93 14.24 -15.38 -17.53
N VAL A 94 13.59 -14.63 -16.65
CA VAL A 94 12.18 -14.74 -16.30
C VAL A 94 11.42 -13.53 -16.83
N PHE A 95 10.35 -13.78 -17.58
CA PHE A 95 9.38 -12.75 -17.99
C PHE A 95 8.10 -12.91 -17.18
N LEU A 96 7.83 -11.94 -16.32
CA LEU A 96 6.65 -11.94 -15.46
C LEU A 96 5.61 -10.95 -16.01
N HIS A 97 4.37 -11.37 -16.19
CA HIS A 97 3.34 -10.49 -16.74
C HIS A 97 1.95 -10.75 -16.17
N CYS A 98 1.08 -9.77 -16.35
CA CYS A 98 -0.37 -9.92 -16.30
C CYS A 98 -0.93 -9.20 -17.54
N VAL A 99 -2.24 -8.93 -17.59
CA VAL A 99 -2.85 -8.22 -18.72
C VAL A 99 -2.15 -6.88 -18.98
N MET A 100 -2.08 -6.00 -17.99
CA MET A 100 -1.51 -4.64 -18.14
C MET A 100 -0.07 -4.48 -17.62
N GLY A 101 0.40 -5.44 -16.82
CA GLY A 101 1.69 -5.34 -16.14
C GLY A 101 1.73 -4.23 -15.07
N ILE A 102 0.61 -4.01 -14.37
CA ILE A 102 0.40 -2.91 -13.40
C ILE A 102 0.22 -3.41 -11.96
N SER A 103 -0.68 -4.38 -11.71
CA SER A 103 -1.09 -4.77 -10.35
C SER A 103 -0.73 -6.23 -9.99
N ARG A 104 -1.42 -7.25 -10.55
CA ARG A 104 -1.15 -8.68 -10.26
C ARG A 104 0.32 -9.09 -10.38
N SER A 105 0.91 -8.88 -11.55
CA SER A 105 2.31 -9.24 -11.81
C SER A 105 3.29 -8.36 -11.04
N ALA A 106 2.98 -7.06 -10.88
CA ALA A 106 3.76 -6.18 -10.02
C ALA A 106 3.80 -6.67 -8.56
N THR A 107 2.69 -7.21 -8.05
CA THR A 107 2.62 -7.80 -6.70
C THR A 107 3.56 -8.99 -6.57
N VAL A 108 3.60 -9.89 -7.56
CA VAL A 108 4.51 -11.03 -7.54
C VAL A 108 5.97 -10.57 -7.60
N VAL A 109 6.29 -9.55 -8.40
CA VAL A 109 7.64 -8.95 -8.41
C VAL A 109 7.97 -8.38 -7.03
N CYS A 110 7.07 -7.63 -6.39
CA CYS A 110 7.28 -7.11 -5.05
C CYS A 110 7.51 -8.24 -4.03
N ALA A 111 6.69 -9.29 -4.07
CA ALA A 111 6.86 -10.46 -3.20
C ALA A 111 8.24 -11.10 -3.37
N TYR A 112 8.70 -11.26 -4.63
CA TYR A 112 10.02 -11.79 -4.92
C TYR A 112 11.15 -10.87 -4.41
N LEU A 113 11.01 -9.55 -4.59
CA LEU A 113 11.98 -8.58 -4.07
C LEU A 113 12.07 -8.61 -2.54
N MET A 114 10.92 -8.69 -1.84
CA MET A 114 10.89 -8.85 -0.39
C MET A 114 11.57 -10.15 0.05
N PHE A 115 11.25 -11.26 -0.60
CA PHE A 115 11.86 -12.56 -0.32
C PHE A 115 13.38 -12.55 -0.55
N ALA A 116 13.83 -12.05 -1.70
CA ALA A 116 15.20 -12.17 -2.15
C ALA A 116 16.15 -11.11 -1.56
N ARG A 117 15.63 -9.95 -1.12
CA ARG A 117 16.42 -8.83 -0.59
C ARG A 117 16.07 -8.44 0.86
N ARG A 118 15.09 -9.09 1.49
CA ARG A 118 14.55 -8.75 2.83
C ARG A 118 14.20 -7.27 3.01
N ILE A 119 13.63 -6.66 1.98
CA ILE A 119 13.08 -5.31 2.06
C ILE A 119 11.59 -5.36 2.41
N SER A 120 11.07 -4.27 2.99
CA SER A 120 9.65 -4.14 3.32
C SER A 120 8.77 -4.14 2.07
N ALA A 121 7.45 -4.34 2.24
CA ALA A 121 6.51 -4.24 1.13
C ALA A 121 6.53 -2.85 0.48
N ALA A 122 6.57 -1.78 1.29
CA ALA A 122 6.71 -0.41 0.81
C ALA A 122 8.01 -0.21 0.02
N GLY A 123 9.14 -0.70 0.56
CA GLY A 123 10.44 -0.62 -0.12
C GLY A 123 10.48 -1.41 -1.44
N ALA A 124 9.80 -2.57 -1.51
CA ALA A 124 9.68 -3.35 -2.74
C ALA A 124 8.84 -2.63 -3.80
N ILE A 125 7.73 -2.00 -3.41
CA ILE A 125 6.88 -1.20 -4.30
C ILE A 125 7.64 0.03 -4.80
N GLU A 126 8.35 0.73 -3.91
CA GLU A 126 9.18 1.88 -4.26
C GLU A 126 10.29 1.49 -5.24
N PHE A 127 11.01 0.39 -4.97
CA PHE A 127 12.01 -0.15 -5.88
C PHE A 127 11.39 -0.47 -7.25
N LEU A 128 10.25 -1.15 -7.27
CA LEU A 128 9.59 -1.51 -8.51
C LEU A 128 9.14 -0.29 -9.31
N ARG A 129 8.58 0.73 -8.64
CA ARG A 129 8.16 1.99 -9.29
C ARG A 129 9.34 2.77 -9.88
N LYS A 130 10.54 2.69 -9.28
CA LYS A 130 11.76 3.28 -9.88
C LYS A 130 12.14 2.60 -11.20
N CYS A 131 11.89 1.30 -11.34
CA CYS A 131 12.12 0.54 -12.58
C CYS A 131 10.96 0.68 -13.58
N ARG A 132 9.71 0.69 -13.08
CA ARG A 132 8.47 0.73 -13.86
C ARG A 132 7.45 1.65 -13.18
N PRO A 133 7.44 2.96 -13.49
CA PRO A 133 6.64 3.97 -12.76
C PRO A 133 5.13 3.70 -12.70
N LYS A 134 4.59 2.97 -13.68
CA LYS A 134 3.16 2.61 -13.71
C LYS A 134 2.77 1.42 -12.82
N SER A 135 3.71 0.80 -12.12
CA SER A 135 3.42 -0.29 -11.19
C SER A 135 2.61 0.21 -9.99
N ARG A 136 1.42 -0.37 -9.82
CA ARG A 136 0.46 -0.01 -8.77
C ARG A 136 -0.33 -1.25 -8.36
N PRO A 137 0.25 -2.14 -7.52
CA PRO A 137 -0.50 -3.21 -6.87
C PRO A 137 -1.75 -2.64 -6.19
N ASN A 138 -2.89 -3.34 -6.30
CA ASN A 138 -4.11 -2.95 -5.57
C ASN A 138 -3.94 -3.12 -4.04
N TYR A 139 -4.84 -2.52 -3.27
CA TYR A 139 -4.74 -2.52 -1.79
C TYR A 139 -4.88 -3.92 -1.18
N ASN A 140 -5.73 -4.77 -1.74
CA ASN A 140 -5.86 -6.15 -1.28
C ASN A 140 -4.54 -6.93 -1.43
N PHE A 141 -3.85 -6.74 -2.56
CA PHE A 141 -2.56 -7.36 -2.84
C PHE A 141 -1.42 -6.80 -1.99
N THR A 142 -1.35 -5.49 -1.77
CA THR A 142 -0.33 -4.92 -0.88
C THR A 142 -0.50 -5.40 0.56
N ARG A 143 -1.74 -5.54 1.06
CA ARG A 143 -2.01 -6.16 2.35
C ARG A 143 -1.54 -7.62 2.40
N GLN A 144 -1.75 -8.37 1.32
CA GLN A 144 -1.26 -9.75 1.23
C GLN A 144 0.27 -9.83 1.26
N LEU A 145 1.01 -8.83 0.76
CA LEU A 145 2.47 -8.75 0.92
C LEU A 145 2.89 -8.65 2.39
N LEU A 146 2.15 -7.89 3.21
CA LEU A 146 2.42 -7.80 4.66
C LEU A 146 2.25 -9.15 5.34
N VAL A 147 1.18 -9.88 4.99
CA VAL A 147 0.94 -11.24 5.51
C VAL A 147 2.00 -12.21 5.00
N PHE A 148 2.46 -12.06 3.75
CA PHE A 148 3.55 -12.87 3.21
C PHE A 148 4.83 -12.73 4.02
N SER A 149 5.19 -11.49 4.39
CA SER A 149 6.31 -11.21 5.28
C SER A 149 6.11 -11.82 6.67
N ALA A 150 4.91 -11.66 7.25
CA ALA A 150 4.57 -12.22 8.57
C ALA A 150 4.57 -13.76 8.60
N CYS A 151 4.34 -14.41 7.46
CA CYS A 151 4.49 -15.85 7.27
C CYS A 151 5.94 -16.29 7.01
N GLU A 152 6.92 -15.39 7.14
CA GLU A 152 8.34 -15.64 6.85
C GLU A 152 8.53 -16.16 5.42
N TYR A 153 7.71 -15.65 4.49
CA TYR A 153 7.71 -16.02 3.07
C TYR A 153 7.35 -17.49 2.80
N GLN A 154 6.77 -18.18 3.80
CA GLN A 154 6.30 -19.56 3.73
C GLN A 154 4.82 -19.62 4.10
N VAL A 155 3.95 -19.38 3.11
CA VAL A 155 2.49 -19.42 3.28
C VAL A 155 2.03 -20.86 3.44
N ALA A 156 1.41 -21.16 4.59
CA ALA A 156 0.84 -22.47 4.89
C ALA A 156 -0.36 -22.33 5.85
N SER A 157 -1.29 -23.29 5.82
CA SER A 157 -2.51 -23.30 6.64
C SER A 157 -2.24 -23.35 8.15
N ASN A 158 -1.06 -23.83 8.57
CA ASN A 158 -0.65 -23.85 9.97
C ASN A 158 -0.07 -22.51 10.47
N LYS A 159 0.27 -21.56 9.57
CA LYS A 159 0.79 -20.25 9.94
C LYS A 159 -0.34 -19.35 10.44
N ALA A 160 -0.24 -18.89 11.69
CA ALA A 160 -1.25 -18.04 12.31
C ALA A 160 -1.58 -16.75 11.51
N PRO A 161 -0.60 -16.00 10.96
CA PRO A 161 -0.89 -14.81 10.16
C PRO A 161 -1.75 -15.10 8.93
N TYR A 162 -1.50 -16.21 8.25
CA TYR A 162 -2.29 -16.63 7.08
C TYR A 162 -3.72 -17.00 7.47
N ARG A 163 -3.92 -17.76 8.55
CA ARG A 163 -5.25 -18.13 9.04
C ARG A 163 -6.08 -16.91 9.44
N LEU A 164 -5.48 -15.98 10.19
CA LEU A 164 -6.15 -14.76 10.63
C LEU A 164 -6.50 -13.86 9.46
N TRP A 165 -5.61 -13.77 8.45
CA TRP A 165 -5.91 -13.06 7.22
C TRP A 165 -7.08 -13.71 6.45
N LEU A 166 -7.08 -15.03 6.28
CA LEU A 166 -8.17 -15.76 5.61
C LEU A 166 -9.50 -15.56 6.32
N GLN A 167 -9.53 -15.71 7.66
CA GLN A 167 -10.73 -15.48 8.46
C GLN A 167 -11.27 -14.06 8.26
N ARG A 168 -10.38 -13.07 8.28
CA ARG A 168 -10.77 -11.67 8.05
C ARG A 168 -11.29 -11.45 6.63
N GLN A 169 -10.61 -12.01 5.62
CA GLN A 169 -11.01 -11.90 4.22
C GLN A 169 -12.40 -12.52 3.99
N THR A 170 -12.67 -13.69 4.57
CA THR A 170 -13.99 -14.34 4.50
C THR A 170 -15.08 -13.47 5.13
N PHE A 171 -14.81 -12.88 6.30
CA PHE A 171 -15.75 -11.94 6.93
C PHE A 171 -16.00 -10.72 6.04
N ASP A 172 -14.94 -10.13 5.49
CA ASP A 172 -15.03 -8.93 4.66
C ASP A 172 -15.88 -9.20 3.40
N ILE A 173 -15.58 -10.27 2.66
CA ILE A 173 -16.34 -10.69 1.47
C ILE A 173 -17.81 -10.96 1.81
N ALA A 174 -18.08 -11.71 2.87
CA ALA A 174 -19.46 -12.06 3.26
C ALA A 174 -20.32 -10.83 3.60
N ASN A 175 -19.70 -9.71 3.99
CA ASN A 175 -20.38 -8.47 4.35
C ASN A 175 -20.21 -7.35 3.31
N GLY A 176 -19.54 -7.62 2.18
CA GLY A 176 -19.24 -6.63 1.15
C GLY A 176 -18.36 -5.48 1.67
N ILE A 177 -17.47 -5.77 2.60
CA ILE A 177 -16.46 -4.86 3.16
C ILE A 177 -15.18 -5.03 2.34
N ARG A 178 -14.48 -3.93 2.06
CA ARG A 178 -13.19 -3.93 1.36
C ARG A 178 -12.04 -3.67 2.32
N VAL A 179 -10.83 -4.02 1.87
CA VAL A 179 -9.60 -3.83 2.66
C VAL A 179 -9.33 -2.37 3.03
N VAL A 180 -9.63 -1.43 2.12
CA VAL A 180 -9.42 0.02 2.33
C VAL A 180 -10.38 0.63 3.34
N ASP A 181 -11.40 -0.12 3.74
CA ASP A 181 -12.44 0.36 4.64
C ASP A 181 -11.92 0.45 6.09
N ALA A 182 -10.94 -0.39 6.47
CA ALA A 182 -10.24 -0.29 7.75
C ALA A 182 -8.89 -1.04 7.79
N MET A 183 -7.81 -0.32 8.08
CA MET A 183 -6.46 -0.85 8.26
C MET A 183 -6.02 -0.61 9.70
N ARG A 184 -5.52 -1.65 10.37
CA ARG A 184 -5.02 -1.53 11.74
C ARG A 184 -3.62 -0.91 11.73
N ILE A 185 -3.42 0.15 12.52
CA ILE A 185 -2.13 0.83 12.67
C ILE A 185 -1.41 0.33 13.93
N THR A 186 -2.08 0.42 15.07
CA THR A 186 -1.59 -0.06 16.37
C THR A 186 -2.69 -0.83 17.10
N ASP A 187 -2.41 -1.29 18.32
CA ASP A 187 -3.46 -1.70 19.24
C ASP A 187 -4.40 -0.51 19.51
N GLY A 188 -5.64 -0.63 19.02
CA GLY A 188 -6.69 0.35 19.23
C GLY A 188 -6.80 1.45 18.17
N LEU A 189 -5.84 1.66 17.26
CA LEU A 189 -5.94 2.68 16.22
C LEU A 189 -6.09 2.07 14.83
N PHE A 190 -7.11 2.52 14.10
CA PHE A 190 -7.43 2.11 12.74
C PHE A 190 -7.45 3.33 11.81
N LEU A 191 -7.11 3.11 10.54
CA LEU A 191 -7.15 4.09 9.47
C LEU A 191 -8.16 3.64 8.41
N SER A 192 -8.96 4.56 7.89
CA SER A 192 -9.94 4.29 6.85
C SER A 192 -9.93 5.39 5.79
N PHE A 193 -9.90 4.98 4.53
CA PHE A 193 -9.97 5.92 3.40
C PHE A 193 -11.35 6.00 2.77
N ASN A 194 -12.21 5.01 3.04
CA ASN A 194 -13.52 4.91 2.42
C ASN A 194 -14.36 3.96 3.26
N LEU A 195 -15.00 4.46 4.31
CA LEU A 195 -15.97 3.63 5.03
C LEU A 195 -17.07 3.15 4.06
N PRO A 196 -17.64 1.96 4.26
CA PRO A 196 -18.68 1.44 3.38
C PRO A 196 -19.81 2.44 3.18
N SER A 197 -20.20 2.68 1.93
CA SER A 197 -21.23 3.67 1.58
C SER A 197 -22.60 3.32 2.16
N ARG A 198 -22.86 2.04 2.43
CA ARG A 198 -24.05 1.58 3.13
C ARG A 198 -23.81 1.62 4.63
N LEU A 199 -24.68 2.32 5.36
CA LEU A 199 -24.59 2.45 6.82
C LEU A 199 -24.59 1.11 7.56
N GLU A 200 -25.33 0.12 7.07
CA GLU A 200 -25.37 -1.23 7.63
C GLU A 200 -23.98 -1.90 7.58
N GLN A 201 -23.32 -1.85 6.43
CA GLN A 201 -21.97 -2.40 6.26
C GLN A 201 -20.95 -1.67 7.13
N SER A 202 -21.07 -0.33 7.20
CA SER A 202 -20.24 0.47 8.11
C SER A 202 -20.48 0.06 9.57
N SER A 203 -21.72 -0.14 10.01
CA SER A 203 -22.02 -0.58 11.38
C SER A 203 -21.40 -1.96 11.66
N ILE A 204 -21.61 -2.93 10.76
CA ILE A 204 -21.05 -4.28 10.88
C ILE A 204 -19.52 -4.23 11.00
N LEU A 205 -18.86 -3.44 10.17
CA LEU A 205 -17.41 -3.25 10.23
C LEU A 205 -16.97 -2.67 11.59
N LEU A 206 -17.61 -1.58 12.02
CA LEU A 206 -17.26 -0.89 13.26
C LEU A 206 -17.57 -1.74 14.50
N ASP A 207 -18.64 -2.54 14.48
CA ASP A 207 -19.00 -3.48 15.54
C ASP A 207 -18.00 -4.63 15.61
N HIS A 208 -17.66 -5.23 14.47
CA HIS A 208 -16.67 -6.32 14.40
C HIS A 208 -15.29 -5.87 14.87
N LEU A 209 -14.86 -4.65 14.51
CA LEU A 209 -13.60 -4.08 14.97
C LEU A 209 -13.68 -3.56 16.41
N GLY A 210 -14.87 -3.50 17.02
CA GLY A 210 -15.10 -2.97 18.35
C GLY A 210 -14.74 -1.49 18.47
N ILE A 211 -14.94 -0.72 17.41
CA ILE A 211 -14.67 0.73 17.37
C ILE A 211 -15.59 1.45 18.35
N THR A 212 -15.00 2.23 19.25
CA THR A 212 -15.71 3.06 20.24
C THR A 212 -15.68 4.54 19.86
N HIS A 213 -14.66 4.97 19.11
CA HIS A 213 -14.50 6.36 18.68
C HIS A 213 -14.28 6.47 17.18
N ILE A 214 -14.99 7.39 16.55
CA ILE A 214 -14.81 7.75 15.14
C ILE A 214 -14.21 9.15 15.11
N VAL A 215 -13.07 9.30 14.45
CA VAL A 215 -12.46 10.60 14.15
C VAL A 215 -12.56 10.81 12.66
N SER A 216 -13.20 11.88 12.23
CA SER A 216 -13.31 12.15 10.80
C SER A 216 -12.90 13.54 10.37
N ILE A 217 -12.39 13.64 9.14
CA ILE A 217 -11.90 14.88 8.53
C ILE A 217 -12.62 15.08 7.20
N ASN A 218 -13.14 16.29 6.99
CA ASN A 218 -13.78 16.72 5.75
C ASN A 218 -13.07 16.24 4.47
N PRO A 219 -13.82 15.89 3.41
CA PRO A 219 -15.21 15.50 3.39
C PRO A 219 -15.33 14.07 3.95
N ASP A 220 -16.46 13.77 4.58
CA ASP A 220 -16.69 12.48 5.21
C ASP A 220 -18.12 11.99 4.92
N GLN A 221 -18.22 10.76 4.43
CA GLN A 221 -19.50 10.10 4.14
C GLN A 221 -20.38 9.94 5.37
N VAL A 222 -19.79 9.74 6.55
CA VAL A 222 -20.52 9.57 7.82
C VAL A 222 -21.33 10.83 8.13
N THR A 223 -20.73 12.01 7.94
CA THR A 223 -21.41 13.30 8.19
C THR A 223 -22.41 13.68 7.11
N SER A 224 -22.25 13.20 5.88
CA SER A 224 -23.19 13.45 4.78
C SER A 224 -24.38 12.48 4.75
N SER A 225 -24.39 11.45 5.60
CA SER A 225 -25.49 10.50 5.72
C SER A 225 -26.78 11.20 6.17
N PRO A 226 -27.96 10.82 5.63
CA PRO A 226 -29.24 11.34 6.11
C PRO A 226 -29.55 10.95 7.57
N ASN A 227 -28.87 9.94 8.12
CA ASN A 227 -28.97 9.58 9.54
C ASN A 227 -27.58 9.24 10.13
N PRO A 228 -26.75 10.25 10.44
CA PRO A 228 -25.43 10.05 11.05
C PRO A 228 -25.53 9.42 12.44
N ALA A 229 -26.62 9.69 13.15
CA ALA A 229 -26.86 9.21 14.51
C ALA A 229 -27.00 7.69 14.59
N ALA A 230 -27.41 7.01 13.49
CA ALA A 230 -27.51 5.55 13.46
C ALA A 230 -26.13 4.88 13.64
N LEU A 231 -25.11 5.40 12.95
CA LEU A 231 -23.74 4.88 13.04
C LEU A 231 -23.07 5.23 14.40
N CYS A 232 -23.48 6.35 14.97
CA CYS A 232 -22.89 6.92 16.19
C CYS A 232 -23.67 6.60 17.48
N SER A 233 -24.76 5.85 17.41
CA SER A 233 -25.68 5.62 18.55
C SER A 233 -25.01 5.02 19.79
N SER A 234 -23.92 4.25 19.61
CA SER A 234 -23.09 3.67 20.67
C SER A 234 -21.64 4.15 20.65
N ARG A 235 -21.30 5.17 19.86
CA ARG A 235 -19.92 5.57 19.54
C ARG A 235 -19.71 7.06 19.69
N VAL A 236 -18.53 7.44 20.18
CA VAL A 236 -18.13 8.85 20.22
C VAL A 236 -17.62 9.25 18.85
N HIS A 237 -18.36 10.10 18.14
CA HIS A 237 -17.91 10.65 16.85
C HIS A 237 -17.42 12.09 17.03
N LYS A 238 -16.15 12.32 16.67
CA LYS A 238 -15.55 13.65 16.61
C LYS A 238 -15.20 14.00 15.17
N HIS A 239 -15.93 14.98 14.64
CA HIS A 239 -15.69 15.52 13.31
C HIS A 239 -14.79 16.77 13.35
N PHE A 240 -13.74 16.80 12.52
CA PHE A 240 -12.81 17.90 12.35
C PHE A 240 -13.04 18.59 11.01
N ILE A 241 -13.43 19.86 11.09
CA ILE A 241 -13.75 20.68 9.94
C ILE A 241 -12.47 21.28 9.37
N ALA A 242 -12.01 20.73 8.24
CA ALA A 242 -10.87 21.23 7.49
C ALA A 242 -11.24 21.46 6.01
N PRO A 243 -11.80 22.62 5.63
CA PRO A 243 -12.25 22.87 4.25
C PRO A 243 -11.08 22.83 3.25
N TYR A 244 -11.29 22.34 2.03
CA TYR A 244 -10.27 22.41 0.97
C TYR A 244 -9.95 23.83 0.52
N THR A 245 -10.86 24.76 0.74
CA THR A 245 -10.69 26.18 0.40
C THR A 245 -9.65 26.89 1.27
N SER A 246 -9.27 26.31 2.42
CA SER A 246 -8.21 26.82 3.28
C SER A 246 -7.06 25.83 3.33
N LYS A 247 -5.90 26.27 2.84
CA LYS A 247 -4.69 25.45 2.71
C LYS A 247 -4.21 24.91 4.06
N GLU A 248 -4.30 25.75 5.09
CA GLU A 248 -3.82 25.46 6.44
C GLU A 248 -4.86 24.89 7.39
N ALA A 249 -6.15 24.81 7.01
CA ALA A 249 -7.21 24.40 7.92
C ALA A 249 -6.95 23.03 8.56
N LEU A 250 -6.53 22.04 7.77
CA LEU A 250 -6.18 20.73 8.31
C LEU A 250 -5.01 20.85 9.29
N LEU A 251 -3.89 21.44 8.85
CA LEU A 251 -2.69 21.62 9.66
C LEU A 251 -3.00 22.23 11.04
N LEU A 252 -3.84 23.27 11.10
CA LEU A 252 -4.22 23.95 12.33
C LEU A 252 -5.13 23.11 13.25
N SER A 253 -5.87 22.15 12.70
CA SER A 253 -6.75 21.25 13.46
C SER A 253 -6.04 20.01 14.03
N LEU A 254 -4.88 19.65 13.46
CA LEU A 254 -4.12 18.46 13.84
C LEU A 254 -3.83 18.33 15.34
N PRO A 255 -3.45 19.39 16.10
CA PRO A 255 -3.14 19.24 17.53
C PRO A 255 -4.34 18.78 18.35
N LEU A 256 -5.53 19.32 18.05
CA LEU A 256 -6.77 18.93 18.73
C LEU A 256 -7.18 17.51 18.33
N LEU A 257 -6.97 17.13 17.07
CA LEU A 257 -7.19 15.77 16.59
C LEU A 257 -6.29 14.78 17.31
N CYS A 258 -4.98 15.06 17.39
CA CYS A 258 -4.01 14.20 18.05
C CYS A 258 -4.36 14.02 19.53
N LYS A 259 -4.67 15.12 20.23
CA LYS A 259 -5.08 15.08 21.64
C LYS A 259 -6.35 14.27 21.87
N PHE A 260 -7.33 14.36 20.96
CA PHE A 260 -8.54 13.55 21.05
C PHE A 260 -8.23 12.05 20.92
N ILE A 261 -7.44 11.65 19.91
CA ILE A 261 -7.04 10.26 19.71
C ILE A 261 -6.23 9.75 20.92
N GLU A 262 -5.25 10.53 21.39
CA GLU A 262 -4.44 10.21 22.57
C GLU A 262 -5.32 9.97 23.81
N THR A 263 -6.27 10.87 24.08
CA THR A 263 -7.19 10.76 25.22
C THR A 263 -8.08 9.52 25.11
N ALA A 264 -8.64 9.26 23.91
CA ALA A 264 -9.49 8.09 23.68
C ALA A 264 -8.73 6.77 23.91
N LEU A 265 -7.46 6.71 23.49
CA LEU A 265 -6.62 5.51 23.61
C LEU A 265 -6.01 5.30 25.01
N GLN A 266 -6.25 6.19 25.98
CA GLN A 266 -5.87 5.94 27.38
C GLN A 266 -6.65 4.76 27.99
N SER A 267 -7.84 4.46 27.48
CA SER A 267 -8.63 3.31 27.90
C SER A 267 -8.29 2.08 27.05
N PRO A 268 -7.86 0.94 27.66
CA PRO A 268 -7.50 -0.28 26.91
C PRO A 268 -8.64 -0.90 26.09
N SER A 269 -9.89 -0.63 26.45
CA SER A 269 -11.07 -1.12 25.72
C SER A 269 -11.46 -0.22 24.55
N SER A 270 -10.86 0.98 24.46
CA SER A 270 -11.20 1.94 23.41
C SER A 270 -10.49 1.63 22.12
N ARG A 271 -11.21 1.79 21.02
CA ARG A 271 -10.69 1.65 19.67
C ARG A 271 -11.15 2.83 18.84
N VAL A 272 -10.20 3.48 18.19
CA VAL A 272 -10.38 4.70 17.41
C VAL A 272 -10.20 4.36 15.94
N ILE A 273 -11.14 4.80 15.10
CA ILE A 273 -10.95 4.82 13.65
C ILE A 273 -10.77 6.26 13.18
N LEU A 274 -9.63 6.54 12.53
CA LEU A 274 -9.35 7.78 11.84
C LEU A 274 -9.79 7.64 10.38
N HIS A 275 -10.77 8.43 9.98
CA HIS A 275 -11.40 8.34 8.67
C HIS A 275 -11.29 9.68 7.89
N SER A 276 -10.92 9.57 6.62
CA SER A 276 -11.15 10.64 5.64
C SER A 276 -11.32 10.01 4.26
N MET A 277 -12.17 10.60 3.43
CA MET A 277 -12.30 10.21 2.01
C MET A 277 -11.07 10.58 1.17
N ASP A 278 -10.15 11.33 1.76
CA ASP A 278 -8.90 11.78 1.16
C ASP A 278 -7.73 11.08 1.85
N GLU A 279 -7.09 10.19 1.11
CA GLU A 279 -5.96 9.39 1.58
C GLU A 279 -4.82 10.28 2.09
N THR A 280 -4.54 11.41 1.43
CA THR A 280 -3.48 12.34 1.83
C THR A 280 -3.80 12.99 3.17
N ARG A 281 -5.07 13.38 3.39
CA ARG A 281 -5.51 13.99 4.66
C ARG A 281 -5.51 12.99 5.81
N ALA A 282 -6.00 11.77 5.57
CA ALA A 282 -5.96 10.69 6.54
C ALA A 282 -4.52 10.33 6.92
N GLY A 283 -3.63 10.20 5.92
CA GLY A 283 -2.20 9.98 6.12
C GLY A 283 -1.54 11.10 6.91
N LEU A 284 -1.86 12.36 6.60
CA LEU A 284 -1.29 13.51 7.31
C LEU A 284 -1.71 13.52 8.78
N ALA A 285 -2.98 13.23 9.06
CA ALA A 285 -3.49 13.13 10.41
C ALA A 285 -2.86 11.96 11.20
N LEU A 286 -2.63 10.82 10.55
CA LEU A 286 -1.92 9.70 11.18
C LEU A 286 -0.46 10.07 11.48
N CYS A 287 0.27 10.66 10.52
CA CYS A 287 1.64 11.08 10.74
C CYS A 287 1.75 12.14 11.85
N ALA A 288 0.80 13.09 11.89
CA ALA A 288 0.71 14.08 12.95
C ALA A 288 0.49 13.43 14.32
N TYR A 289 -0.42 12.46 14.41
CA TYR A 289 -0.64 11.70 15.64
C TYR A 289 0.62 10.94 16.07
N ALA A 290 1.32 10.30 15.14
CA ALA A 290 2.56 9.60 15.45
C ALA A 290 3.61 10.55 16.03
N MET A 291 3.88 11.69 15.38
CA MET A 291 4.84 12.69 15.90
C MET A 291 4.38 13.30 17.23
N PHE A 292 3.09 13.62 17.36
CA PHE A 292 2.54 14.27 18.54
C PHE A 292 2.49 13.35 19.76
N SER A 293 1.93 12.14 19.61
CA SER A 293 1.61 11.24 20.72
C SER A 293 2.67 10.15 20.92
N LEU A 294 3.19 9.57 19.82
CA LEU A 294 4.20 8.52 19.88
C LEU A 294 5.64 9.07 19.93
N LYS A 295 5.80 10.39 19.79
CA LYS A 295 7.08 11.11 19.90
C LYS A 295 8.15 10.64 18.90
N VAL A 296 7.72 10.22 17.72
CA VAL A 296 8.59 9.80 16.61
C VAL A 296 8.90 10.95 15.66
N GLY A 297 9.97 10.83 14.87
CA GLY A 297 10.31 11.81 13.83
C GLY A 297 9.38 11.75 12.61
N ALA A 298 9.47 12.75 11.73
CA ALA A 298 8.68 12.81 10.49
C ALA A 298 8.87 11.58 9.57
N LEU A 299 10.11 11.10 9.44
CA LEU A 299 10.43 9.92 8.62
C LEU A 299 9.88 8.63 9.24
N GLU A 300 9.95 8.49 10.56
CA GLU A 300 9.39 7.34 11.28
C GLU A 300 7.85 7.34 11.23
N ALA A 301 7.23 8.51 11.32
CA ALA A 301 5.79 8.67 11.15
C ALA A 301 5.33 8.27 9.73
N LEU A 302 6.11 8.66 8.71
CA LEU A 302 5.85 8.22 7.33
C LEU A 302 6.05 6.71 7.17
N ALA A 303 7.09 6.14 7.77
CA ALA A 303 7.33 4.70 7.75
C ALA A 303 6.15 3.94 8.37
N LEU A 304 5.61 4.40 9.51
CA LEU A 304 4.42 3.82 10.14
C LEU A 304 3.21 3.80 9.19
N LEU A 305 2.97 4.90 8.46
CA LEU A 305 1.91 4.97 7.47
C LEU A 305 2.14 3.98 6.32
N GLN A 306 3.36 3.89 5.81
CA GLN A 306 3.71 3.01 4.68
C GLN A 306 3.77 1.52 5.07
N ASP A 307 4.07 1.20 6.32
CA ASP A 307 3.99 -0.16 6.83
C ASP A 307 2.54 -0.67 6.87
N CYS A 308 1.59 0.24 7.08
CA CYS A 308 0.17 -0.06 7.08
C CYS A 308 -0.46 0.03 5.68
N VAL A 309 0.03 0.96 4.87
CA VAL A 309 -0.45 1.25 3.52
C VAL A 309 0.74 1.28 2.54
N PRO A 310 1.28 0.12 2.14
CA PRO A 310 2.49 0.05 1.33
C PRO A 310 2.40 0.75 -0.03
N SER A 311 1.19 0.89 -0.56
CA SER A 311 0.92 1.59 -1.82
C SER A 311 0.87 3.11 -1.69
N PHE A 312 0.83 3.67 -0.48
CA PHE A 312 0.65 5.11 -0.22
C PHE A 312 1.67 5.94 -1.01
N GLU A 313 1.14 6.86 -1.82
CA GLU A 313 1.95 7.74 -2.67
C GLU A 313 2.19 9.07 -1.95
N THR A 314 3.46 9.43 -1.77
CA THR A 314 3.83 10.71 -1.14
C THR A 314 4.00 11.79 -2.19
N GLU A 315 3.29 12.90 -2.01
CA GLU A 315 3.47 14.11 -2.81
C GLU A 315 4.36 15.15 -2.08
N PRO A 316 5.07 16.03 -2.80
CA PRO A 316 5.90 17.07 -2.16
C PRO A 316 5.14 17.94 -1.16
N SER A 317 3.86 18.23 -1.45
CA SER A 317 2.98 19.00 -0.56
C SER A 317 2.69 18.27 0.75
N PHE A 318 2.58 16.94 0.72
CA PHE A 318 2.35 16.11 1.89
C PHE A 318 3.58 16.10 2.81
N LEU A 319 4.76 15.85 2.24
CA LEU A 319 6.03 15.84 2.98
C LEU A 319 6.28 17.20 3.65
N HIS A 320 6.06 18.29 2.91
CA HIS A 320 6.22 19.64 3.45
C HIS A 320 5.27 19.93 4.63
N GLN A 321 4.04 19.41 4.62
CA GLN A 321 3.10 19.61 5.72
C GLN A 321 3.50 18.84 6.99
N ILE A 322 4.04 17.63 6.85
CA ILE A 322 4.59 16.86 7.98
C ILE A 322 5.78 17.60 8.59
N GLU A 323 6.73 18.06 7.76
CA GLU A 323 7.88 18.84 8.20
C GLU A 323 7.46 20.16 8.86
N LEU A 324 6.46 20.84 8.32
CA LEU A 324 5.92 22.07 8.86
C LEU A 324 5.28 21.84 10.23
N PHE A 325 4.51 20.76 10.39
CA PHE A 325 3.92 20.38 11.68
C PHE A 325 5.00 20.10 12.74
N ALA A 326 6.03 19.33 12.39
CA ALA A 326 7.19 19.09 13.26
C ALA A 326 7.92 20.39 13.62
N SER A 327 8.16 21.26 12.63
CA SER A 327 8.85 22.55 12.81
C SER A 327 8.08 23.53 13.71
N CYS A 328 6.76 23.40 13.78
CA CYS A 328 5.90 24.18 14.68
C CYS A 328 5.79 23.55 16.07
N GLN A 329 6.67 22.59 16.43
CA GLN A 329 6.61 21.82 17.68
C GLN A 329 5.22 21.18 17.89
N HIS A 330 4.59 20.75 16.79
CA HIS A 330 3.27 20.14 16.76
C HIS A 330 2.11 21.05 17.21
N ILE A 331 2.34 22.37 17.29
CA ILE A 331 1.32 23.38 17.65
C ILE A 331 1.33 24.50 16.59
N PRO A 332 0.97 24.19 15.32
CA PRO A 332 0.88 25.21 14.28
C PRO A 332 -0.21 26.23 14.60
N THR A 333 0.05 27.50 14.32
CA THR A 333 -0.93 28.60 14.41
C THR A 333 -0.94 29.42 13.13
N SER A 334 -2.05 30.08 12.83
CA SER A 334 -2.14 30.99 11.67
C SER A 334 -1.17 32.18 11.75
N ARG A 335 -0.66 32.48 12.96
CA ARG A 335 0.33 33.53 13.20
C ARG A 335 1.77 33.02 13.09
N HIS A 336 1.99 31.71 13.07
CA HIS A 336 3.33 31.13 13.02
C HIS A 336 4.04 31.53 11.72
N PRO A 337 5.29 32.03 11.76
CA PRO A 337 5.98 32.55 10.57
C PRO A 337 6.06 31.53 9.42
N LEU A 338 6.36 30.27 9.75
CA LEU A 338 6.46 29.19 8.75
C LEU A 338 5.11 28.87 8.11
N VAL A 339 4.02 28.88 8.89
CA VAL A 339 2.66 28.62 8.38
C VAL A 339 2.24 29.76 7.45
N ARG A 340 2.46 31.02 7.86
CA ARG A 340 2.16 32.19 7.01
C ARG A 340 2.95 32.17 5.70
N ALA A 341 4.24 31.82 5.75
CA ALA A 341 5.07 31.70 4.55
C ALA A 341 4.51 30.65 3.58
N TRP A 342 4.22 29.44 4.08
CA TRP A 342 3.64 28.35 3.28
C TRP A 342 2.27 28.70 2.68
N VAL A 343 1.39 29.35 3.44
CA VAL A 343 0.06 29.80 2.96
C VAL A 343 0.21 30.85 1.87
N SER A 344 1.14 31.80 2.04
CA SER A 344 1.38 32.89 1.08
C SER A 344 2.08 32.46 -0.21
N GLY A 345 2.52 31.20 -0.34
CA GLY A 345 3.24 30.70 -1.52
C GLY A 345 4.64 31.30 -1.71
N LYS A 346 5.18 31.99 -0.70
CA LYS A 346 6.54 32.55 -0.76
C LYS A 346 7.56 31.41 -0.58
N PRO A 347 8.48 31.17 -1.54
CA PRO A 347 9.57 30.22 -1.34
C PRO A 347 10.49 30.71 -0.21
N ARG A 348 11.01 29.79 0.61
CA ARG A 348 12.04 30.12 1.61
C ARG A 348 13.26 30.72 0.90
N SER A 349 13.77 31.87 1.38
CA SER A 349 15.20 32.14 1.32
C SER A 349 15.88 31.18 2.29
N VAL A 350 16.81 30.40 1.78
CA VAL A 350 17.55 29.36 2.53
C VAL A 350 18.51 30.06 3.48
N VAL A 351 18.25 30.00 4.79
CA VAL A 351 19.28 30.12 5.82
C VAL A 351 18.93 29.19 6.98
N ASP A 352 19.84 28.24 7.22
CA ASP A 352 20.07 27.44 8.42
C ASP A 352 18.92 26.62 9.03
N VAL A 353 18.69 25.43 8.46
CA VAL A 353 18.52 24.21 9.28
C VAL A 353 19.41 23.15 8.64
N GLY A 354 20.26 22.55 9.46
CA GLY A 354 21.37 21.70 9.06
C GLY A 354 21.07 20.72 7.94
N THR A 355 22.06 20.57 7.06
CA THR A 355 22.18 19.56 6.02
C THR A 355 21.35 18.31 6.32
N VAL A 356 20.17 18.22 5.72
CA VAL A 356 19.52 16.94 5.48
C VAL A 356 20.50 16.19 4.60
N SER A 357 21.20 15.23 5.21
CA SER A 357 21.99 14.24 4.49
C SER A 357 21.12 13.76 3.34
N THR A 358 21.60 13.94 2.12
CA THR A 358 21.02 13.34 0.92
C THR A 358 20.55 11.93 1.27
N PRO A 359 19.31 11.54 0.94
CA PRO A 359 18.91 10.13 1.07
C PRO A 359 19.99 9.29 0.39
N PRO A 360 20.37 8.13 0.96
CA PRO A 360 21.43 7.33 0.37
C PRO A 360 21.11 7.19 -1.11
N LYS A 361 22.04 7.64 -1.96
CA LYS A 361 21.96 7.34 -3.38
C LYS A 361 21.87 5.82 -3.41
N PHE A 362 20.69 5.29 -3.69
CA PHE A 362 20.55 3.93 -4.18
C PHE A 362 21.23 3.97 -5.53
N THR A 363 22.53 3.77 -5.50
CA THR A 363 23.31 3.40 -6.67
C THR A 363 22.54 2.25 -7.33
N LYS A 364 22.49 2.22 -8.66
CA LYS A 364 21.99 1.07 -9.44
C LYS A 364 22.79 -0.23 -9.16
N THR A 365 23.62 -0.26 -8.12
CA THR A 365 24.25 -1.46 -7.60
C THR A 365 23.18 -2.23 -6.86
N HIS A 366 22.62 -3.23 -7.53
CA HIS A 366 21.71 -4.18 -6.95
C HIS A 366 22.39 -4.85 -5.73
N PRO A 367 21.80 -4.79 -4.52
CA PRO A 367 22.29 -5.62 -3.43
C PRO A 367 22.18 -7.09 -3.88
N PRO A 368 23.22 -7.92 -3.61
CA PRO A 368 23.26 -9.29 -4.09
C PRO A 368 22.06 -10.08 -3.56
N LEU A 369 21.50 -10.96 -4.40
CA LEU A 369 20.47 -11.92 -4.00
C LEU A 369 21.01 -12.75 -2.83
N ILE A 370 20.20 -12.96 -1.80
CA ILE A 370 20.61 -13.73 -0.62
C ILE A 370 20.92 -15.18 -1.02
N PRO A 371 22.03 -15.77 -0.56
CA PRO A 371 22.29 -17.19 -0.77
C PRO A 371 21.36 -18.07 0.07
N SER A 372 20.66 -18.98 -0.62
CA SER A 372 19.89 -20.17 -0.19
C SER A 372 19.35 -20.24 1.25
N MET A 373 18.03 -20.36 1.38
CA MET A 373 17.43 -21.24 2.38
C MET A 373 17.38 -22.65 1.81
N SER A 374 17.82 -23.65 2.58
CA SER A 374 17.61 -25.06 2.27
C SER A 374 16.11 -25.33 2.19
N VAL A 375 15.60 -25.60 1.00
CA VAL A 375 14.28 -26.22 0.84
C VAL A 375 14.46 -27.65 1.33
N GLY A 376 13.99 -27.92 2.56
CA GLY A 376 13.93 -29.29 3.08
C GLY A 376 13.09 -30.14 2.13
N ALA A 377 13.65 -31.29 1.76
CA ALA A 377 13.05 -32.28 0.87
C ALA A 377 11.70 -32.81 1.38
#